data_AF-A0A2N2KD04-F1
#
_entry.id   AF-A0A2N2KD04-F1
#
_cell.length_a   1.000
_cell.length_b   1.000
_cell.length_c   1.000
_cell.angle_alpha   90.00
_cell.angle_beta   90.00
_cell.angle_gamma   90.00
#
_symmetry.space_group_name_H-M   'P 1'
#
loop_
_entity.id
_entity.type
_entity.pdbx_description
1 polymer ?
#
loop_
_entity_poly.entity_id
_entity_poly.type
_entity_poly.pdbx_seq_one_letter_code
_entity_poly.pdbx_strand_id
1 'polypeptide(L)'
;MDNLRLVFSEDEKIFCVCTALVIKMNSLRAKFQGGPKAFAEKFDAVFNRDIAAVCSMDDQETDRYVKDLLDSGMVYKIDFAHIDAFCHGLIYSMNKAHCPQDNTGDAIKLEVDWLIGGMLDGGLWISLKPKSGHAGKGARG
;
A
#
# COMPACT_ATOMS: atom_id res chain seq x y z
N MET A 1 -12.28 22.32 17.34
CA MET A 1 -12.33 21.11 16.50
C MET A 1 -11.66 21.48 15.21
N ASP A 2 -10.39 21.13 15.09
CA ASP A 2 -9.54 21.62 14.01
C ASP A 2 -9.89 20.92 12.71
N ASN A 3 -10.02 21.72 11.65
CA ASN A 3 -10.30 21.27 10.29
C ASN A 3 -9.05 20.59 9.71
N LEU A 4 -8.75 19.37 10.15
CA LEU A 4 -7.70 18.54 9.57
C LEU A 4 -8.08 18.24 8.11
N ARG A 5 -7.28 18.79 7.21
CA ARG A 5 -7.36 18.51 5.76
C ARG A 5 -6.64 17.19 5.52
N LEU A 6 -7.31 16.26 4.85
CA LEU A 6 -6.67 15.04 4.36
C LEU A 6 -5.57 15.43 3.37
N VAL A 7 -4.31 15.22 3.74
CA VAL A 7 -3.16 15.46 2.86
C VAL A 7 -2.88 14.16 2.13
N PHE A 8 -3.02 14.20 0.81
CA PHE A 8 -2.53 13.13 -0.05
C PHE A 8 -1.05 13.39 -0.32
N SER A 9 -0.21 12.38 -0.24
CA SER A 9 1.14 12.50 -0.80
C SER A 9 1.03 12.74 -2.31
N GLU A 10 1.89 13.60 -2.83
CA GLU A 10 2.11 13.73 -4.27
C GLU A 10 2.83 12.49 -4.84
N ASP A 11 3.40 11.66 -3.96
CA ASP A 11 4.08 10.43 -4.34
C ASP A 11 3.09 9.39 -4.90
N GLU A 12 3.40 8.90 -6.10
CA GLU A 12 2.68 7.77 -6.71
C GLU A 12 2.83 6.46 -5.91
N LYS A 13 3.80 6.43 -4.99
CA LYS A 13 4.20 5.24 -4.23
C LYS A 13 4.06 5.49 -2.73
N ILE A 14 3.63 4.47 -2.00
CA ILE A 14 3.68 4.45 -0.53
C ILE A 14 4.80 3.53 -0.09
N PHE A 15 5.63 3.98 0.85
CA PHE A 15 6.72 3.19 1.41
C PHE A 15 6.31 2.53 2.72
N CYS A 16 6.59 1.24 2.85
CA CYS A 16 6.23 0.40 3.98
C CYS A 16 7.45 -0.39 4.46
N VAL A 17 7.66 -0.44 5.78
CA VAL A 17 8.79 -1.16 6.40
C VAL A 17 8.36 -2.35 7.27
N CYS A 18 7.08 -2.40 7.65
CA CYS A 18 6.49 -3.43 8.50
C CYS A 18 5.27 -4.04 7.80
N THR A 19 4.37 -4.63 8.58
CA THR A 19 3.08 -5.09 8.08
C THR A 19 2.24 -3.91 7.60
N ALA A 20 1.68 -4.02 6.39
CA ALA A 20 0.90 -2.99 5.75
C ALA A 20 -0.46 -3.53 5.27
N LEU A 21 -1.53 -2.84 5.66
CA LEU A 21 -2.85 -3.03 5.08
C LEU A 21 -3.05 -1.99 3.99
N VAL A 22 -3.14 -2.41 2.73
CA VAL A 22 -3.28 -1.53 1.58
C VAL A 22 -4.69 -1.62 1.02
N ILE A 23 -5.34 -0.47 0.82
CA ILE A 23 -6.75 -0.35 0.43
C ILE A 23 -6.86 0.49 -0.84
N LYS A 24 -7.69 0.08 -1.79
CA LYS A 24 -8.05 0.91 -2.95
C LYS A 24 -8.83 2.14 -2.49
N MET A 25 -8.41 3.34 -2.90
CA MET A 25 -9.11 4.57 -2.55
C MET A 25 -10.57 4.59 -3.01
N ASN A 26 -10.86 3.95 -4.15
CA ASN A 26 -12.20 3.86 -4.70
C ASN A 26 -13.13 3.06 -3.77
N SER A 27 -12.64 1.92 -3.28
CA SER A 27 -13.34 1.06 -2.34
C SER A 27 -13.49 1.74 -0.99
N LEU A 28 -12.44 2.43 -0.53
CA LEU A 28 -12.47 3.19 0.71
C LEU A 28 -13.55 4.28 0.70
N ARG A 29 -13.65 5.05 -0.39
CA ARG A 29 -14.68 6.08 -0.56
C ARG A 29 -16.10 5.52 -0.65
N ALA A 30 -16.25 4.35 -1.25
CA ALA A 30 -17.57 3.76 -1.51
C ALA A 30 -18.13 2.98 -0.32
N LYS A 31 -17.26 2.33 0.47
CA LYS A 31 -17.66 1.29 1.43
C LYS A 31 -17.40 1.66 2.88
N PHE A 32 -16.37 2.45 3.16
CA PHE A 32 -16.03 2.81 4.55
C PHE A 32 -16.87 3.99 5.03
N GLN A 33 -17.53 3.85 6.17
CA GLN A 33 -18.38 4.90 6.73
C GLN A 33 -17.54 6.16 7.04
N GLY A 34 -17.97 7.31 6.53
CA GLY A 34 -17.21 8.58 6.64
C GLY A 34 -16.03 8.70 5.67
N GLY A 35 -15.79 7.69 4.83
CA GLY A 35 -14.82 7.70 3.75
C GLY A 35 -13.37 7.84 4.24
N PRO A 36 -12.46 8.31 3.35
CA PRO A 36 -11.03 8.39 3.66
C PRO A 36 -10.68 9.27 4.87
N LYS A 37 -11.48 10.31 5.14
CA LYS A 37 -11.26 11.18 6.31
C LYS A 37 -11.46 10.42 7.61
N ALA A 38 -12.60 9.73 7.75
CA ALA A 38 -12.87 8.93 8.94
C ALA A 38 -11.87 7.77 9.09
N PHE A 39 -11.41 7.21 7.97
CA PHE A 39 -10.36 6.20 7.96
C PHE A 39 -9.02 6.75 8.48
N ALA A 40 -8.60 7.93 8.03
CA ALA A 40 -7.39 8.61 8.50
C ALA A 40 -7.43 8.88 10.00
N GLU A 41 -8.54 9.43 10.48
CA GLU A 41 -8.76 9.74 11.90
C GLU A 41 -8.75 8.49 12.79
N LYS A 42 -9.12 7.32 12.23
CA LYS A 42 -9.21 6.08 12.97
C LYS A 42 -7.91 5.26 12.97
N PHE A 43 -7.14 5.28 11.89
CA PHE A 43 -6.07 4.30 11.66
C PHE A 43 -4.70 4.91 11.30
N ASP A 44 -4.51 6.23 11.47
CA ASP A 44 -3.26 6.94 11.12
C ASP A 44 -2.74 6.57 9.71
N ALA A 45 -3.67 6.48 8.77
CA ALA A 45 -3.38 5.99 7.43
C ALA A 45 -2.61 7.02 6.59
N VAL A 46 -1.73 6.52 5.73
CA VAL A 46 -1.07 7.31 4.68
C VAL A 46 -1.83 7.13 3.38
N PHE A 47 -1.96 8.20 2.61
CA PHE A 47 -2.76 8.22 1.39
C PHE A 47 -1.96 8.75 0.21
N ASN A 48 -2.21 8.18 -0.97
CA ASN A 48 -2.04 8.86 -2.23
C ASN A 48 -3.36 8.85 -3.00
N ARG A 49 -3.33 9.25 -4.28
CA ARG A 49 -4.54 9.36 -5.10
C ARG A 49 -5.29 8.03 -5.24
N ASP A 50 -4.57 6.91 -5.26
CA ASP A 50 -5.07 5.61 -5.71
C ASP A 50 -5.20 4.59 -4.59
N ILE A 51 -4.34 4.65 -3.59
CA ILE A 51 -4.32 3.74 -2.45
C ILE A 51 -4.21 4.48 -1.10
N ALA A 52 -4.72 3.83 -0.07
CA ALA A 52 -4.42 4.11 1.33
C ALA A 52 -3.59 2.95 1.89
N ALA A 53 -2.70 3.23 2.82
CA ALA A 53 -1.97 2.21 3.56
C ALA A 53 -1.98 2.52 5.05
N VAL A 54 -2.12 1.48 5.86
CA VAL A 54 -1.89 1.54 7.30
C VAL A 54 -0.74 0.60 7.61
N CYS A 55 0.30 1.09 8.25
CA CYS A 55 1.41 0.26 8.70
C CYS A 55 1.24 -0.04 10.19
N SER A 56 1.40 -1.30 10.59
CA SER A 56 1.42 -1.70 11.98
C SER A 56 2.58 -2.66 12.25
N MET A 57 3.05 -2.66 13.48
CA MET A 57 3.99 -3.65 14.01
C MET A 57 3.29 -4.68 14.91
N ASP A 58 1.99 -4.51 15.15
CA ASP A 58 1.18 -5.35 16.03
C ASP A 58 0.14 -6.12 15.21
N ASP A 59 0.24 -7.44 15.22
CA ASP A 59 -0.69 -8.33 14.53
C ASP A 59 -2.12 -8.20 15.10
N GLN A 60 -2.26 -7.94 16.40
CA GLN A 60 -3.59 -7.75 17.02
C GLN A 60 -4.26 -6.46 16.54
N GLU A 61 -3.47 -5.44 16.25
CA GLU A 61 -3.96 -4.20 15.70
C GLU A 61 -4.39 -4.39 14.25
N THR A 62 -3.57 -5.12 13.48
CA THR A 62 -3.87 -5.48 12.09
C THR A 62 -5.18 -6.28 11.98
N ASP A 63 -5.41 -7.25 12.87
CA ASP A 63 -6.66 -8.02 12.91
C ASP A 63 -7.89 -7.13 13.13
N ARG A 64 -7.78 -6.10 13.97
CA ARG A 64 -8.88 -5.13 14.18
C ARG A 64 -9.15 -4.33 12.92
N TYR A 65 -8.11 -3.88 12.22
CA TYR A 65 -8.25 -3.15 10.97
C TYR A 65 -8.93 -4.01 9.90
N VAL A 66 -8.49 -5.26 9.75
CA VAL A 66 -9.10 -6.22 8.83
C VAL A 66 -10.58 -6.43 9.16
N LYS A 67 -10.92 -6.62 10.44
CA LYS A 67 -12.31 -6.78 10.86
C LYS A 67 -13.16 -5.56 10.49
N ASP A 68 -12.68 -4.35 10.76
CA ASP A 68 -13.41 -3.12 10.44
C ASP A 68 -13.64 -2.93 8.93
N LEU A 69 -12.68 -3.31 8.10
CA LEU A 69 -12.83 -3.27 6.64
C LEU A 69 -13.86 -4.30 6.16
N LEU A 70 -13.84 -5.52 6.70
CA LEU A 70 -14.80 -6.56 6.38
C LEU A 70 -16.22 -6.17 6.81
N ASP A 71 -16.38 -5.63 8.02
CA ASP A 71 -17.67 -5.12 8.53
C ASP A 71 -18.21 -3.96 7.67
N SER A 72 -17.32 -3.20 7.02
CA SER A 72 -17.69 -2.16 6.05
C SER A 72 -18.09 -2.71 4.66
N GLY A 73 -18.11 -4.03 4.47
CA GLY A 73 -18.44 -4.68 3.20
C GLY A 73 -17.31 -4.68 2.17
N MET A 74 -16.06 -4.44 2.60
CA MET A 74 -14.89 -4.63 1.74
C MET A 74 -14.52 -6.11 1.61
N VAL A 75 -13.96 -6.48 0.48
CA VAL A 75 -13.59 -7.86 0.16
C VAL A 75 -12.07 -7.98 0.10
N TYR A 76 -11.53 -8.93 0.86
CA TYR A 76 -10.09 -9.21 0.89
C TYR A 76 -9.57 -9.61 -0.49
N LYS A 77 -8.35 -9.17 -0.82
CA LYS A 77 -7.66 -9.25 -2.11
C LYS A 77 -8.35 -8.54 -3.29
N ILE A 78 -9.59 -8.06 -3.13
CA ILE A 78 -10.31 -7.28 -4.16
C ILE A 78 -10.24 -5.79 -3.85
N ASP A 79 -10.62 -5.39 -2.63
CA ASP A 79 -10.67 -4.00 -2.19
C ASP A 79 -9.45 -3.61 -1.37
N PHE A 80 -8.90 -4.57 -0.62
CA PHE A 80 -7.73 -4.38 0.24
C PHE A 80 -6.86 -5.64 0.27
N ALA A 81 -5.60 -5.47 0.62
CA ALA A 81 -4.62 -6.55 0.75
C ALA A 81 -3.75 -6.33 1.99
N HIS A 82 -3.36 -7.44 2.60
CA HIS A 82 -2.38 -7.46 3.68
C HIS A 82 -1.01 -7.80 3.10
N ILE A 83 0.00 -7.03 3.42
CA ILE A 83 1.35 -7.15 2.87
C ILE A 83 2.35 -7.12 4.01
N ASP A 84 3.17 -8.16 4.10
CA ASP A 84 4.26 -8.22 5.06
C ASP A 84 5.54 -7.63 4.44
N ALA A 85 5.72 -6.31 4.55
CA ALA A 85 6.90 -5.65 4.00
C ALA A 85 8.18 -6.06 4.72
N PHE A 86 8.09 -6.46 5.99
CA PHE A 86 9.25 -6.88 6.77
C PHE A 86 9.83 -8.18 6.22
N CYS A 87 8.99 -9.20 6.01
CA CYS A 87 9.42 -10.46 5.38
C CYS A 87 9.99 -10.24 3.98
N HIS A 88 9.36 -9.39 3.16
CA HIS A 88 9.91 -9.02 1.85
C HIS A 88 11.29 -8.34 1.96
N GLY A 89 11.44 -7.43 2.93
CA GLY A 89 12.71 -6.75 3.24
C GLY A 89 13.82 -7.72 3.67
N LEU A 90 13.48 -8.69 4.50
CA LEU A 90 14.42 -9.71 4.96
C LEU A 90 14.88 -10.60 3.81
N ILE A 91 13.95 -11.13 3.01
CA ILE A 91 14.26 -11.97 1.84
C ILE A 91 15.15 -11.21 0.85
N TYR A 92 14.82 -9.95 0.57
CA TYR A 92 15.62 -9.10 -0.31
C TYR A 92 17.04 -8.91 0.23
N SER A 93 17.18 -8.62 1.52
CA SER A 93 18.48 -8.40 2.17
C SER A 93 19.35 -9.67 2.16
N MET A 94 18.74 -10.84 2.40
CA MET A 94 19.42 -12.13 2.33
C MET A 94 19.90 -12.44 0.91
N ASN A 95 19.05 -12.24 -0.10
CA ASN A 95 19.40 -12.46 -1.50
C ASN A 95 20.56 -11.54 -1.93
N LYS A 96 20.50 -10.26 -1.56
CA LYS A 96 21.57 -9.30 -1.87
C LYS A 96 22.92 -9.67 -1.23
N ALA A 97 22.89 -10.22 -0.01
CA ALA A 97 24.10 -10.68 0.68
C ALA A 97 24.73 -11.92 0.03
N HIS A 98 23.91 -12.83 -0.52
CA HIS A 98 24.38 -14.07 -1.14
C HIS A 98 24.70 -13.94 -2.63
N CYS A 99 24.00 -13.06 -3.36
CA CYS A 99 24.14 -12.84 -4.79
C CYS A 99 24.23 -11.33 -5.11
N PRO A 100 25.34 -10.65 -4.78
CA PRO A 100 25.47 -9.19 -4.93
C PRO A 100 25.45 -8.68 -6.37
N GLN A 101 25.48 -9.57 -7.36
CA GLN A 101 25.37 -9.25 -8.78
C GLN A 101 23.91 -9.12 -9.26
N ASP A 102 22.95 -9.67 -8.52
CA ASP A 102 21.52 -9.43 -8.71
C ASP A 102 21.14 -8.12 -7.99
N ASN A 103 21.52 -7.01 -8.62
CA ASN A 103 21.24 -5.65 -8.16
C ASN A 103 19.95 -5.08 -8.75
N THR A 104 18.98 -5.92 -9.03
CA THR A 104 17.69 -5.45 -9.49
C THR A 104 16.92 -4.88 -8.30
N GLY A 105 16.55 -3.60 -8.39
CA GLY A 105 15.47 -3.00 -7.62
C GLY A 105 14.17 -3.69 -8.01
N ASP A 106 14.06 -4.95 -7.61
CA ASP A 106 13.20 -5.94 -8.23
C ASP A 106 11.75 -5.60 -7.95
N ALA A 107 10.97 -5.58 -9.01
CA ALA A 107 9.54 -5.65 -8.88
C ALA A 107 9.21 -6.93 -8.09
N ILE A 108 8.66 -6.77 -6.89
CA ILE A 108 8.24 -7.92 -6.10
C ILE A 108 6.86 -8.36 -6.56
N LYS A 109 6.67 -9.68 -6.65
CA LYS A 109 5.36 -10.23 -6.92
C LYS A 109 4.53 -10.18 -5.63
N LEU A 110 3.55 -9.30 -5.60
CA LEU A 110 2.55 -9.23 -4.54
C LEU A 110 1.45 -10.28 -4.76
N GLU A 111 0.76 -10.64 -3.69
CA GLU A 111 -0.34 -11.63 -3.75
C GLU A 111 -1.61 -11.14 -4.46
N VAL A 112 -1.62 -9.86 -4.87
CA VAL A 112 -2.73 -9.23 -5.58
C VAL A 112 -2.26 -8.65 -6.90
N ASP A 113 -3.11 -8.74 -7.92
CA ASP A 113 -2.78 -8.38 -9.31
C ASP A 113 -2.90 -6.88 -9.61
N TRP A 114 -3.58 -6.15 -8.73
CA TRP A 114 -3.83 -4.72 -8.84
C TRP A 114 -2.79 -3.85 -8.14
N LEU A 115 -1.84 -4.46 -7.41
CA LEU A 115 -0.68 -3.75 -6.87
C LEU A 115 0.59 -4.14 -7.63
N ILE A 116 1.52 -3.19 -7.67
CA ILE A 116 2.92 -3.45 -7.96
C ILE A 116 3.72 -2.95 -6.77
N GLY A 117 4.82 -3.64 -6.47
CA GLY A 117 5.75 -3.20 -5.46
C GLY A 117 7.17 -3.49 -5.86
N GLY A 118 8.11 -2.92 -5.12
CA GLY A 118 9.52 -3.22 -5.26
C GLY A 118 10.30 -2.79 -4.03
N MET A 119 11.54 -3.23 -3.95
CA MET A 119 12.40 -2.95 -2.80
C MET A 119 13.28 -1.74 -3.07
N LEU A 120 13.35 -0.81 -2.12
CA LEU A 120 14.27 0.32 -2.13
C LEU A 120 14.72 0.62 -0.69
N ASP A 121 16.01 0.82 -0.48
CA ASP A 121 16.59 1.25 0.80
C ASP A 121 16.09 0.49 2.06
N GLY A 122 15.88 -0.82 1.91
CA GLY A 122 15.48 -1.68 3.03
C GLY A 122 13.97 -1.68 3.33
N GLY A 123 13.14 -1.06 2.49
CA GLY A 123 11.69 -1.15 2.59
C GLY A 123 11.00 -1.35 1.25
N LEU A 124 9.70 -1.61 1.35
CA LEU A 124 8.84 -1.93 0.23
C LEU A 124 8.10 -0.67 -0.23
N TRP A 125 8.29 -0.26 -1.47
CA TRP A 125 7.38 0.71 -2.09
C TRP A 125 6.24 -0.04 -2.79
N ILE A 126 5.03 0.52 -2.71
CA ILE A 126 3.80 -0.05 -3.27
C ILE A 126 3.06 1.02 -4.06
N SER A 127 2.47 0.64 -5.19
CA SER A 127 1.60 1.52 -5.98
C SER A 127 0.50 0.72 -6.69
N LEU A 128 -0.56 1.41 -7.09
CA LEU A 128 -1.60 0.81 -7.91
C LEU A 128 -1.02 0.45 -9.29
N LYS A 129 -1.29 -0.77 -9.78
CA LYS A 129 -0.89 -1.16 -11.12
C LYS A 129 -1.60 -0.25 -12.15
N PRO A 130 -0.88 0.35 -13.11
CA PRO A 130 -1.50 1.12 -14.17
C PRO A 130 -2.48 0.24 -14.95
N LYS A 131 -3.68 0.75 -15.23
CA LYS A 131 -4.60 0.06 -16.15
C LYS A 131 -3.89 -0.04 -17.51
N SER A 132 -3.76 -1.25 -18.05
CA SER A 132 -3.25 -1.48 -19.40
C SER A 132 -4.12 -0.72 -20.40
N GLY A 133 -3.71 0.51 -20.74
CA GLY A 133 -4.54 1.42 -21.55
C GLY A 133 -4.21 2.90 -21.49
N HIS A 134 -3.27 3.36 -20.64
CA HIS A 134 -2.72 4.72 -20.74
C HIS A 134 -1.20 4.67 -20.82
N ALA A 135 -0.68 4.26 -21.99
CA ALA A 135 0.61 4.75 -22.45
C ALA A 135 0.43 6.25 -22.72
N GLY A 136 0.67 7.06 -21.68
CA GLY A 136 0.82 8.50 -21.85
C GLY A 136 1.93 8.74 -22.85
N LYS A 137 1.57 9.21 -24.05
CA LYS A 137 2.50 9.87 -24.96
C LYS A 137 3.06 11.08 -24.22
N GLY A 138 4.21 10.92 -23.59
CA GLY A 138 5.02 11.99 -23.02
C GLY A 138 6.41 11.97 -23.63
N ALA A 139 6.48 11.92 -24.96
CA ALA A 139 7.70 12.21 -25.70
C ALA A 139 7.59 13.62 -26.26
N ARG A 140 8.65 14.42 -26.01
CA ARG A 140 9.05 15.70 -26.61
C ARG A 140 8.68 16.97 -25.83
N GLY A 141 9.76 17.58 -25.33
CA GLY A 141 9.95 18.98 -25.01
C GLY A 141 11.44 19.16 -24.79
#